data_AF-A0A966FPB5-F1
#
_entry.id   AF-A0A966FPB5-F1
#
_cell.length_a   1.000
_cell.length_b   1.000
_cell.length_c   1.000
_cell.angle_alpha   90.00
_cell.angle_beta   90.00
_cell.angle_gamma   90.00
#
_symmetry.space_group_name_H-M   'P 1'
#
loop_
_entity.id
_entity.type
_entity.pdbx_description
1 polymer ?
#
loop_
_entity_poly.entity_id
_entity_poly.type
_entity_poly.pdbx_seq_one_letter_code
_entity_poly.pdbx_strand_id
1 'polypeptide(L)'
;MVGVSGGAVLLGKSIALFKIYTDELIKTLENIQEYFSLGFTQFEFLPHFNRWSAEFKNDVLEYTKKVNTTVLACNDGNGIIVSDDKTEYIGNIIIIKNGSIFNI
;
A
#
# COMPACT_ATOMS: atom_id res chain seq x y z
N MET A 1 -2.61 15.76 -8.70
CA MET A 1 -3.34 15.53 -7.44
C MET A 1 -2.33 15.42 -6.31
N VAL A 2 -2.73 15.75 -5.07
CA VAL A 2 -1.86 15.61 -3.90
C VAL A 2 -2.63 14.88 -2.81
N GLY A 3 -2.01 13.86 -2.21
CA GLY A 3 -2.57 13.11 -1.10
C GLY A 3 -1.50 12.87 -0.04
N VAL A 4 -1.91 12.87 1.24
CA VAL A 4 -1.04 12.59 2.38
C VAL A 4 -1.74 11.57 3.27
N SER A 5 -0.99 10.60 3.80
CA SER A 5 -1.53 9.54 4.67
C SER A 5 -2.73 8.85 3.99
N GLY A 6 -3.91 8.82 4.62
CA GLY A 6 -5.13 8.25 4.04
C GLY A 6 -5.53 8.87 2.69
N GLY A 7 -5.24 10.15 2.45
CA GLY A 7 -5.48 10.79 1.16
C GLY A 7 -4.63 10.20 0.02
N ALA A 8 -3.41 9.74 0.33
CA ALA A 8 -2.56 9.04 -0.65
C ALA A 8 -3.02 7.59 -0.89
N VAL A 9 -3.58 6.92 0.13
CA VAL A 9 -4.19 5.58 -0.03
C VAL A 9 -5.30 5.62 -1.07
N LEU A 10 -6.18 6.64 -1.04
CA LEU A 10 -7.28 6.78 -1.99
C LEU A 10 -6.82 6.95 -3.46
N LEU A 11 -5.61 7.46 -3.70
CA LEU A 11 -5.04 7.58 -5.04
C LEU A 11 -4.57 6.21 -5.59
N GLY A 12 -4.36 5.23 -4.71
CA GLY A 12 -3.99 3.86 -5.03
C GLY A 12 -5.09 3.07 -5.71
N LYS A 13 -4.81 1.77 -5.94
CA LYS A 13 -5.78 0.81 -6.49
C LYS A 13 -6.95 0.49 -5.55
N SER A 14 -6.68 0.38 -4.25
CA SER A 14 -7.67 -0.01 -3.27
C SER A 14 -7.40 0.58 -1.89
N ILE A 15 -8.41 0.56 -1.02
CA ILE A 15 -8.29 0.83 0.42
C ILE A 15 -8.04 -0.45 1.24
N ALA A 16 -7.71 -1.58 0.60
CA ALA A 16 -7.64 -2.89 1.26
C ALA A 16 -6.68 -2.92 2.43
N LEU A 17 -5.52 -2.26 2.33
CA LEU A 17 -4.54 -2.20 3.43
C LEU A 17 -5.12 -1.56 4.70
N PHE A 18 -6.00 -0.57 4.56
CA PHE A 18 -6.71 0.02 5.70
C PHE A 18 -7.74 -0.96 6.28
N LYS A 19 -8.40 -1.74 5.42
CA LYS A 19 -9.33 -2.80 5.84
C LYS A 19 -8.64 -3.93 6.58
N ILE A 20 -7.45 -4.35 6.14
CA ILE A 20 -6.63 -5.32 6.89
C ILE A 20 -6.37 -4.82 8.32
N TYR A 21 -6.13 -3.51 8.48
CA TYR A 21 -5.86 -2.92 9.79
C TYR A 21 -7.11 -2.79 10.67
N THR A 22 -8.25 -2.39 10.10
CA THR A 22 -9.49 -2.16 10.88
C THR A 22 -10.31 -3.41 11.12
N ASP A 23 -10.18 -4.40 10.24
CA ASP A 23 -10.81 -5.70 10.32
C ASP A 23 -9.71 -6.75 10.52
N GLU A 24 -9.65 -7.77 9.66
CA GLU A 24 -8.62 -8.80 9.63
C GLU A 24 -8.32 -9.15 8.17
N LEU A 25 -7.17 -9.77 7.91
CA LEU A 25 -6.76 -10.17 6.56
C LEU A 25 -7.81 -11.06 5.87
N ILE A 26 -8.35 -12.07 6.56
CA ILE A 26 -9.29 -13.04 5.98
C ILE A 26 -10.55 -12.33 5.49
N LYS A 27 -11.18 -11.54 6.37
CA LYS A 27 -12.39 -10.76 6.04
C LYS A 27 -12.13 -9.75 4.92
N THR A 28 -10.94 -9.16 4.90
CA THR A 28 -10.57 -8.23 3.82
C THR A 28 -10.48 -8.95 2.47
N LEU A 29 -9.89 -10.14 2.43
CA LEU A 29 -9.76 -10.93 1.21
C LEU A 29 -11.11 -11.39 0.65
N GLU A 30 -12.05 -11.77 1.52
CA GLU A 30 -13.41 -12.16 1.13
C GLU A 30 -14.18 -11.04 0.44
N ASN A 31 -13.90 -9.78 0.79
CA ASN A 31 -14.62 -8.61 0.32
C ASN A 31 -13.77 -7.69 -0.57
N ILE A 32 -12.65 -8.19 -1.11
CA ILE A 32 -11.64 -7.36 -1.80
C ILE A 32 -12.20 -6.58 -2.99
N GLN A 33 -13.24 -7.13 -3.64
CA GLN A 33 -13.93 -6.52 -4.79
C GLN A 33 -14.71 -5.25 -4.41
N GLU A 34 -14.94 -4.99 -3.13
CA GLU A 34 -15.65 -3.81 -2.64
C GLU A 34 -14.72 -2.63 -2.32
N TYR A 35 -13.40 -2.85 -2.35
CA TYR A 35 -12.42 -1.91 -1.79
C TYR A 35 -11.67 -1.09 -2.83
N PHE A 36 -12.12 -1.06 -4.08
CA PHE A 36 -11.54 -0.21 -5.11
C PHE A 36 -11.56 1.27 -4.69
N SER A 37 -10.44 1.96 -4.90
CA SER A 37 -10.32 3.41 -4.70
C SER A 37 -10.23 4.13 -6.04
N LEU A 38 -9.70 5.35 -6.06
CA LEU A 38 -9.71 6.18 -7.27
C LEU A 38 -8.84 5.61 -8.40
N GLY A 39 -7.86 4.75 -8.08
CA GLY A 39 -7.13 3.98 -9.08
C GLY A 39 -6.17 4.80 -9.94
N PHE A 40 -5.69 5.95 -9.46
CA PHE A 40 -4.75 6.80 -10.21
C PHE A 40 -3.36 6.17 -10.36
N THR A 41 -2.97 5.29 -9.45
CA THR A 41 -1.69 4.57 -9.52
C THR A 41 -1.88 3.07 -9.74
N GLN A 42 -0.89 2.42 -10.34
CA GLN A 42 -0.88 0.96 -10.55
C GLN A 42 -0.46 0.14 -9.33
N PHE A 43 -0.23 0.80 -8.19
CA PHE A 43 0.13 0.22 -6.90
C PHE A 43 -0.83 0.69 -5.81
N GLU A 44 -0.79 0.01 -4.67
CA GLU A 44 -1.40 0.47 -3.43
C GLU A 44 -0.38 1.20 -2.57
N PHE A 45 -0.82 2.21 -1.82
CA PHE A 45 0.06 3.01 -0.99
C PHE A 45 -0.10 2.65 0.48
N LEU A 46 1.00 2.37 1.17
CA LEU A 46 1.02 2.13 2.61
C LEU A 46 1.77 3.24 3.34
N PRO A 47 1.08 4.22 3.94
CA PRO A 47 1.75 5.24 4.74
C PRO A 47 2.23 4.66 6.07
N HIS A 48 3.12 5.39 6.75
CA HIS A 48 3.49 5.13 8.14
C HIS A 48 4.12 3.75 8.40
N PHE A 49 4.90 3.22 7.44
CA PHE A 49 5.47 1.87 7.55
C PHE A 49 6.30 1.64 8.82
N ASN A 50 7.01 2.66 9.28
CA ASN A 50 7.77 2.68 10.53
C ASN A 50 6.90 2.54 11.79
N ARG A 51 5.58 2.75 11.72
CA ARG A 51 4.67 2.69 12.86
C ARG A 51 3.93 1.37 12.98
N TRP A 52 3.77 0.63 11.89
CA TRP A 52 2.99 -0.62 11.90
C TRP A 52 3.72 -1.76 12.62
N SER A 53 2.92 -2.58 13.33
CA SER A 53 3.39 -3.78 14.01
C SER A 53 3.96 -4.80 13.01
N ALA A 54 4.79 -5.72 13.52
CA ALA A 54 5.32 -6.83 12.71
C ALA A 54 4.19 -7.75 12.20
N GLU A 55 3.15 -7.94 13.01
CA GLU A 55 1.96 -8.72 12.65
C GLU A 55 1.24 -8.12 11.43
N PHE A 56 0.89 -6.84 11.47
CA PHE A 56 0.25 -6.18 10.33
C PHE A 56 1.14 -6.22 9.08
N LYS A 57 2.46 -6.06 9.23
CA LYS A 57 3.40 -6.19 8.11
C LYS A 57 3.39 -7.59 7.51
N ASN A 58 3.25 -8.64 8.32
CA ASN A 58 3.10 -10.02 7.83
C ASN A 58 1.78 -10.21 7.08
N ASP A 59 0.69 -9.60 7.55
CA ASP A 59 -0.59 -9.64 6.83
C ASP A 59 -0.51 -8.96 5.48
N VAL A 60 0.19 -7.82 5.39
CA VAL A 60 0.43 -7.13 4.11
C VAL A 60 1.25 -8.01 3.17
N LEU A 61 2.28 -8.72 3.66
CA LEU A 61 3.05 -9.66 2.84
C LEU A 61 2.16 -10.76 2.28
N GLU A 62 1.35 -11.40 3.12
CA GLU A 62 0.44 -12.47 2.70
C GLU A 62 -0.64 -11.97 1.74
N TYR A 63 -1.17 -10.78 2.00
CA TYR A 63 -2.09 -10.08 1.09
C TYR A 63 -1.49 -9.90 -0.31
N THR A 64 -0.25 -9.41 -0.43
CA THR A 64 0.37 -9.19 -1.74
C THR A 64 0.59 -10.47 -2.54
N LYS A 65 0.77 -11.63 -1.88
CA LYS A 65 0.83 -12.94 -2.56
C LYS A 65 -0.53 -13.32 -3.14
N LYS A 66 -1.60 -13.15 -2.35
CA LYS A 66 -2.95 -13.61 -2.69
C LYS A 66 -3.62 -12.74 -3.77
N VAL A 67 -3.40 -11.43 -3.71
CA VAL A 67 -4.08 -10.46 -4.59
C VAL A 67 -3.21 -10.04 -5.77
N ASN A 68 -1.95 -10.48 -5.84
CA ASN A 68 -1.00 -10.13 -6.90
C ASN A 68 -0.90 -8.61 -7.12
N THR A 69 -0.82 -7.86 -6.03
CA THR A 69 -0.67 -6.40 -6.04
C THR A 69 0.74 -5.99 -5.62
N THR A 70 1.12 -4.77 -5.98
CA THR A 70 2.35 -4.13 -5.50
C THR A 70 1.96 -3.05 -4.51
N VAL A 71 2.53 -3.08 -3.32
CA VAL A 71 2.37 -2.05 -2.29
C VAL A 71 3.66 -1.24 -2.25
N LEU A 72 3.55 0.08 -2.39
CA LEU A 72 4.63 1.01 -2.09
C LEU A 72 4.39 1.60 -0.71
N ALA A 73 5.25 1.23 0.22
CA ALA A 73 5.18 1.64 1.61
C ALA A 73 6.20 2.74 1.92
N CYS A 74 5.74 3.76 2.64
CA CYS A 74 6.54 4.93 3.03
C CYS A 74 6.62 5.01 4.55
N ASN A 75 7.80 5.33 5.08
CA ASN A 75 7.87 5.85 6.45
C ASN A 75 7.38 7.30 6.48
N ASP A 76 7.16 7.82 7.69
CA ASP A 76 6.87 9.25 7.86
C ASP A 76 7.95 10.13 7.21
N GLY A 77 7.52 11.17 6.50
CA GLY A 77 8.41 12.10 5.80
C GLY A 77 8.87 11.62 4.42
N ASN A 78 8.59 10.37 4.04
CA ASN A 78 8.79 9.88 2.67
C ASN A 78 7.59 10.17 1.77
N GLY A 79 7.80 10.08 0.46
CA GLY A 79 6.77 10.33 -0.53
C GLY A 79 7.10 9.75 -1.89
N ILE A 80 6.09 9.75 -2.76
CA ILE A 80 6.17 9.24 -4.13
C ILE A 80 5.55 10.28 -5.04
N ILE A 81 6.26 10.65 -6.10
CA ILE A 81 5.77 11.52 -7.16
C ILE A 81 5.57 10.66 -8.40
N VAL A 82 4.35 10.66 -8.94
CA VAL A 82 4.04 9.98 -10.20
C VAL A 82 3.74 11.04 -11.24
N SER A 83 4.40 10.99 -12.39
CA SER A 83 4.23 11.93 -13.49
C SER A 83 4.45 11.20 -14.81
N ASP A 84 3.42 11.18 -15.65
CA ASP A 84 3.38 10.41 -16.90
C ASP A 84 3.87 8.96 -16.68
N ASP A 85 5.02 8.60 -17.25
CA ASP A 85 5.60 7.26 -17.19
C ASP A 85 6.69 7.12 -16.10
N LYS A 86 6.87 8.15 -15.26
CA LYS A 86 7.93 8.22 -14.25
C LYS A 86 7.37 8.14 -12.84
N THR A 87 8.02 7.33 -12.02
CA THR A 87 7.83 7.32 -10.56
C THR A 87 9.12 7.78 -9.91
N GLU A 88 9.03 8.83 -9.09
CA GLU A 88 10.15 9.36 -8.31
C GLU A 88 9.91 9.12 -6.82
N TYR A 89 10.98 8.77 -6.12
CA TYR A 89 10.95 8.37 -4.72
C TYR A 89 11.61 9.43 -3.86
N ILE A 90 10.89 9.90 -2.84
CA ILE A 90 11.39 10.89 -1.88
C ILE A 90 11.78 10.15 -0.59
N GLY A 91 13.09 9.92 -0.46
CA GLY A 91 13.72 9.09 0.57
C GLY A 91 13.47 7.59 0.36
N ASN A 92 13.61 6.78 1.42
CA ASN A 92 13.59 5.32 1.31
C ASN A 92 12.17 4.78 1.13
N ILE A 93 11.96 4.04 0.05
CA ILE A 93 10.68 3.42 -0.27
C ILE A 93 10.80 1.91 -0.12
N ILE A 94 9.78 1.33 0.48
CA ILE A 94 9.69 -0.12 0.64
C ILE A 94 8.68 -0.65 -0.37
N ILE A 95 9.14 -1.47 -1.31
CA ILE A 95 8.26 -2.25 -2.19
C ILE A 95 7.89 -3.55 -1.49
N ILE A 96 6.61 -3.83 -1.39
CA ILE A 96 6.10 -5.13 -0.95
C ILE A 96 5.35 -5.75 -2.13
N LYS A 97 5.83 -6.90 -2.59
CA LYS A 97 5.24 -7.60 -3.73
C LYS A 97 5.48 -9.10 -3.60
N ASN A 98 4.44 -9.89 -3.88
CA ASN A 98 4.50 -11.35 -3.83
C ASN A 98 5.10 -11.88 -2.51
N GLY A 99 4.72 -11.28 -1.38
CA GLY A 99 5.19 -11.69 -0.06
C GLY A 99 6.66 -11.40 0.24
N SER A 100 7.29 -10.52 -0.53
CA SER A 100 8.70 -10.13 -0.38
C SER A 100 8.84 -8.63 -0.24
N ILE A 101 9.87 -8.20 0.48
CA ILE A 101 10.21 -6.79 0.72
C ILE A 101 11.46 -6.42 -0.08
N PHE A 102 11.43 -5.28 -0.77
CA PHE A 102 12.55 -4.70 -1.48
C PHE A 102 12.70 -3.23 -1.05
N ASN A 103 13.92 -2.81 -0.72
CA ASN A 103 14.20 -1.41 -0.38
C ASN A 103 14.82 -0.72 -1.60
N ILE A 104 14.35 0.49 -1.90
CA ILE A 104 14.86 1.39 -2.95
C ILE A 104 15.15 2.76 -2.38
#